data_AF-A0A956NCB6-F1
#
_entry.id   AF-A0A956NCB6-F1
#
_cell.length_a   1.000
_cell.length_b   1.000
_cell.length_c   1.000
_cell.angle_alpha   90.00
_cell.angle_beta   90.00
_cell.angle_gamma   90.00
#
_symmetry.space_group_name_H-M   'P 1'
#
loop_
_entity.id
_entity.type
_entity.pdbx_description
1 polymer ?
#
loop_
_entity_poly.entity_id
_entity_poly.type
_entity_poly.pdbx_seq_one_letter_code
_entity_poly.pdbx_strand_id
1 'polypeptide(L)'
;MRTAHIVNGRIQRIATAFVLALLAFVATIGSTSRASAADSNGSNGTSTSGSGTNGHGDEYTVADLTGTLATAALESDFASANPTLSDTLAFYLRRLDEGGVGDLTLKQLAGEVQAVDWRSRLRWRQDDYRAPFALRTEPAALEDVVRKILLTVNLPGGLDDHLVDTVGPERAAELLDPVVQYHEELLHLSLAESLEKLRRYQIKYGPGSARLNVAETFLSYGSQWIPGFGPNENGWPGPFEWVLGYNSTLVTTQDEELTLTSAAQIGIRRYVWSPRWPGITNLIRPRSIAVGGLVAGEKNGPFIWPGRGDSRYGGFLVWGPIQFAYLGGDDPTVAIAHTIQLIPGLF
;
A
#
# COMPACT_ATOMS: atom_id res chain seq x y z
N MET A 1 36.89 9.22 39.70
CA MET A 1 36.97 8.77 38.29
C MET A 1 36.42 7.36 37.99
N ARG A 2 35.84 6.62 38.96
CA ARG A 2 35.23 5.28 38.69
C ARG A 2 33.72 5.28 38.34
N THR A 3 33.02 6.40 38.55
CA THR A 3 31.56 6.52 38.34
C THR A 3 31.15 6.72 36.88
N ALA A 4 31.99 7.35 36.04
CA ALA A 4 31.68 7.59 34.63
C ALA A 4 31.63 6.31 33.76
N HIS A 5 32.38 5.26 34.12
CA HIS A 5 32.38 3.99 33.39
C HIS A 5 31.13 3.14 33.62
N ILE A 6 30.46 3.30 34.77
CA ILE A 6 29.27 2.51 35.13
C ILE A 6 28.01 3.04 34.42
N VAL A 7 27.92 4.36 34.23
CA VAL A 7 26.78 5.01 33.54
C VAL A 7 26.74 4.63 32.06
N ASN A 8 27.89 4.60 31.37
CA ASN A 8 27.96 4.17 29.96
C ASN A 8 27.51 2.71 29.76
N GLY A 9 27.86 1.81 30.69
CA GLY A 9 27.44 0.41 30.60
C GLY A 9 25.93 0.20 30.76
N ARG A 10 25.26 1.01 31.59
CA ARG A 10 23.79 0.95 31.77
C ARG A 10 23.04 1.52 30.57
N ILE A 11 23.46 2.66 30.04
CA ILE A 11 22.86 3.27 28.84
C ILE A 11 22.97 2.34 27.63
N GLN A 12 24.13 1.71 27.45
CA GLN A 12 24.34 0.77 26.35
C GLN A 12 23.44 -0.46 26.46
N ARG A 13 23.24 -1.02 27.67
CA ARG A 13 22.34 -2.16 27.90
C ARG A 13 20.87 -1.81 27.66
N ILE A 14 20.43 -0.62 28.06
CA ILE A 14 19.05 -0.14 27.81
C ILE A 14 18.83 0.07 26.31
N ALA A 15 19.79 0.70 25.62
CA ALA A 15 19.73 0.88 24.16
C ALA A 15 19.70 -0.46 23.42
N THR A 16 20.51 -1.44 23.82
CA THR A 16 20.49 -2.79 23.24
C THR A 16 19.18 -3.53 23.51
N ALA A 17 18.64 -3.45 24.73
CA ALA A 17 17.35 -4.06 25.07
C ALA A 17 16.20 -3.41 24.28
N PHE A 18 16.24 -2.10 24.08
CA PHE A 18 15.27 -1.36 23.27
C PHE A 18 15.33 -1.74 21.79
N VAL A 19 16.54 -1.85 21.20
CA VAL A 19 16.72 -2.31 19.82
C VAL A 19 16.22 -3.76 19.64
N LEU A 20 16.48 -4.64 20.60
CA LEU A 20 16.00 -6.03 20.56
C LEU A 20 14.48 -6.12 20.70
N ALA A 21 13.86 -5.31 21.58
CA ALA A 21 12.41 -5.23 21.70
C ALA A 21 11.75 -4.65 20.44
N LEU A 22 12.36 -3.64 19.83
CA LEU A 22 11.93 -3.05 18.56
C LEU A 22 12.02 -4.07 17.41
N LEU A 23 13.12 -4.83 17.32
CA LEU A 23 13.29 -5.89 16.32
C LEU A 23 12.29 -7.05 16.51
N ALA A 24 12.06 -7.48 17.76
CA ALA A 24 11.06 -8.50 18.08
C ALA A 24 9.63 -8.05 17.74
N PHE A 25 9.30 -6.78 18.02
CA PHE A 25 8.01 -6.19 17.68
C PHE A 25 7.82 -6.09 16.15
N VAL A 26 8.83 -5.61 15.42
CA VAL A 26 8.82 -5.54 13.94
C VAL A 26 8.67 -6.95 13.32
N ALA A 27 9.35 -7.96 13.87
CA ALA A 27 9.23 -9.35 13.41
C ALA A 27 7.83 -9.94 13.65
N THR A 28 7.22 -9.65 14.81
CA THR A 28 5.87 -10.14 15.18
C THR A 28 4.75 -9.46 14.37
N ILE A 29 4.94 -8.20 13.97
CA ILE A 29 4.00 -7.50 13.06
C ILE A 29 4.22 -7.90 11.60
N GLY A 30 5.46 -8.19 11.20
CA GLY A 30 5.77 -8.70 9.86
C GLY A 30 5.13 -10.07 9.60
N SER A 31 5.12 -10.97 10.58
CA SER A 31 4.54 -12.31 10.44
C SER A 31 3.00 -12.30 10.31
N THR A 32 2.33 -11.40 11.03
CA THR A 32 0.86 -11.23 10.94
C THR A 32 0.43 -10.59 9.60
N SER A 33 1.26 -9.75 8.99
CA SER A 33 0.97 -9.21 7.65
C SER A 33 1.17 -10.21 6.50
N ARG A 34 2.03 -11.24 6.65
CA ARG A 34 2.13 -12.33 5.67
C ARG A 34 1.02 -13.37 5.81
N ALA A 35 0.54 -13.62 7.03
CA ALA A 35 -0.61 -14.49 7.27
C ALA A 35 -1.92 -13.91 6.70
N SER A 36 -2.14 -12.59 6.81
CA SER A 36 -3.38 -11.97 6.30
C SER A 36 -3.43 -11.81 4.77
N ALA A 37 -2.33 -12.05 4.06
CA ALA A 37 -2.30 -12.06 2.60
C ALA A 37 -2.56 -13.47 2.02
N ALA A 38 -2.50 -14.52 2.85
CA ALA A 38 -2.71 -15.90 2.44
C ALA A 38 -4.17 -16.39 2.63
N ASP A 39 -4.99 -15.70 3.44
CA ASP A 39 -6.32 -16.17 3.86
C ASP A 39 -7.53 -15.50 3.18
N SER A 40 -7.35 -14.75 2.07
CA SER A 40 -8.50 -14.15 1.36
C SER A 40 -9.11 -15.01 0.25
N ASN A 41 -8.72 -16.28 0.12
CA ASN A 41 -9.43 -17.27 -0.71
C ASN A 41 -10.41 -18.07 0.18
N GLY A 42 -11.54 -17.46 0.52
CA GLY A 42 -12.56 -18.09 1.34
C GLY A 42 -13.93 -17.45 1.13
N SER A 43 -14.75 -18.13 0.33
CA SER A 43 -16.15 -17.84 0.04
C SER A 43 -16.97 -17.43 1.27
N ASN A 44 -17.76 -16.36 1.14
CA ASN A 44 -19.13 -16.36 1.65
C ASN A 44 -19.95 -15.27 0.97
N GLY A 45 -20.92 -15.72 0.18
CA GLY A 45 -21.96 -14.87 -0.37
C GLY A 45 -22.91 -14.42 0.72
N THR A 46 -23.30 -13.16 0.66
CA THR A 46 -24.65 -12.75 1.05
C THR A 46 -25.04 -11.56 0.20
N SER A 47 -26.03 -11.83 -0.66
CA SER A 47 -26.74 -10.92 -1.53
C SER A 47 -27.29 -9.71 -0.80
N THR A 48 -26.98 -8.52 -1.30
CA THR A 48 -27.85 -7.35 -1.13
C THR A 48 -27.91 -6.60 -2.45
N SER A 49 -29.10 -6.62 -3.02
CA SER A 49 -29.55 -6.03 -4.28
C SER A 49 -29.34 -4.52 -4.32
N GLY A 50 -28.70 -4.05 -5.39
CA GLY A 50 -28.60 -2.64 -5.73
C GLY A 50 -28.10 -2.45 -7.17
N SER A 51 -29.03 -2.34 -8.12
CA SER A 51 -28.91 -1.66 -9.41
C SER A 51 -27.69 -1.98 -10.31
N GLY A 52 -27.68 -3.17 -10.91
CA GLY A 52 -27.63 -3.34 -12.37
C GLY A 52 -26.46 -2.73 -13.18
N THR A 53 -25.23 -3.18 -12.89
CA THR A 53 -24.23 -3.46 -13.93
C THR A 53 -23.74 -4.87 -13.63
N ASN A 54 -24.45 -5.88 -14.14
CA ASN A 54 -24.04 -7.26 -13.99
C ASN A 54 -22.74 -7.43 -14.78
N GLY A 55 -21.67 -7.77 -14.08
CA GLY A 55 -20.36 -8.00 -14.68
C GLY A 55 -20.40 -9.22 -15.59
N HIS A 56 -20.29 -8.97 -16.90
CA HIS A 56 -20.08 -9.99 -17.92
C HIS A 56 -18.59 -10.40 -18.04
N GLY A 57 -17.67 -9.80 -17.26
CA GLY A 57 -16.23 -10.11 -17.33
C GLY A 57 -15.84 -11.55 -16.91
N ASP A 58 -16.78 -12.31 -16.31
CA ASP A 58 -16.64 -13.75 -16.06
C ASP A 58 -17.19 -14.61 -17.23
N GLU A 59 -17.87 -14.01 -18.22
CA GLU A 59 -18.46 -14.69 -19.39
C GLU A 59 -17.46 -14.87 -20.54
N TYR A 60 -16.52 -13.92 -20.70
CA TYR A 60 -15.53 -13.96 -21.76
C TYR A 60 -14.15 -14.42 -21.27
N THR A 61 -13.50 -15.22 -22.11
CA THR A 61 -12.14 -15.70 -21.93
C THR A 61 -11.17 -15.01 -22.89
N VAL A 62 -9.87 -15.20 -22.66
CA VAL A 62 -8.83 -14.74 -23.60
C VAL A 62 -9.01 -15.40 -24.97
N ALA A 63 -9.46 -16.66 -25.03
CA ALA A 63 -9.77 -17.33 -26.29
C ALA A 63 -10.92 -16.65 -27.06
N ASP A 64 -11.94 -16.15 -26.35
CA ASP A 64 -13.02 -15.39 -26.99
C ASP A 64 -12.50 -14.07 -27.54
N LEU A 65 -11.68 -13.34 -26.76
CA LEU A 65 -11.03 -12.11 -27.21
C LEU A 65 -10.18 -12.32 -28.46
N THR A 66 -9.34 -13.37 -28.51
CA THR A 66 -8.52 -13.64 -29.69
C THR A 66 -9.37 -14.08 -30.88
N GLY A 67 -10.40 -14.88 -30.63
CA GLY A 67 -11.35 -15.33 -31.65
C GLY A 67 -12.15 -14.20 -32.29
N THR A 68 -12.72 -13.29 -31.51
CA THR A 68 -13.50 -12.18 -32.06
C THR A 68 -12.63 -11.16 -32.79
N LEU A 69 -11.42 -10.87 -32.29
CA LEU A 69 -10.47 -9.99 -32.98
C LEU A 69 -9.97 -10.58 -34.30
N ALA A 70 -9.70 -11.89 -34.36
CA ALA A 70 -9.36 -12.57 -35.61
C ALA A 70 -10.53 -12.52 -36.61
N THR A 71 -11.76 -12.71 -36.12
CA THR A 71 -12.98 -12.61 -36.94
C THR A 71 -13.18 -11.19 -37.46
N ALA A 72 -13.01 -10.17 -36.61
CA ALA A 72 -13.08 -8.77 -37.00
C ALA A 72 -12.04 -8.40 -38.07
N ALA A 73 -10.80 -8.85 -37.92
CA ALA A 73 -9.75 -8.60 -38.90
C ALA A 73 -10.08 -9.23 -40.27
N LEU A 74 -10.72 -10.40 -40.27
CA LEU A 74 -11.17 -11.08 -41.49
C LEU A 74 -12.39 -10.38 -42.13
N GLU A 75 -13.43 -10.08 -41.34
CA GLU A 75 -14.67 -9.47 -41.85
C GLU A 75 -14.46 -8.05 -42.38
N SER A 76 -13.48 -7.32 -41.84
CA SER A 76 -13.11 -5.98 -42.33
C SER A 76 -12.08 -5.98 -43.45
N ASP A 77 -11.53 -7.14 -43.87
CA ASP A 77 -10.39 -7.21 -44.80
C ASP A 77 -9.19 -6.34 -44.33
N PHE A 78 -8.93 -6.35 -43.01
CA PHE A 78 -7.95 -5.48 -42.37
C PHE A 78 -6.53 -5.67 -42.91
N ALA A 79 -6.20 -6.88 -43.37
CA ALA A 79 -4.92 -7.19 -44.00
C ALA A 79 -4.67 -6.39 -45.29
N SER A 80 -5.72 -6.13 -46.07
CA SER A 80 -5.63 -5.35 -47.30
C SER A 80 -5.60 -3.85 -47.00
N ALA A 81 -6.36 -3.40 -46.01
CA ALA A 81 -6.44 -1.99 -45.63
C ALA A 81 -5.19 -1.49 -44.89
N ASN A 82 -4.66 -2.30 -43.96
CA ASN A 82 -3.52 -1.91 -43.12
C ASN A 82 -2.59 -3.11 -42.82
N PRO A 83 -1.78 -3.56 -43.79
CA PRO A 83 -1.01 -4.80 -43.70
C PRO A 83 -0.05 -4.81 -42.50
N THR A 84 0.60 -3.69 -42.21
CA THR A 84 1.53 -3.58 -41.07
C THR A 84 0.83 -3.80 -39.73
N LEU A 85 -0.34 -3.18 -39.53
CA LEU A 85 -1.11 -3.34 -38.30
C LEU A 85 -1.75 -4.73 -38.23
N SER A 86 -2.22 -5.27 -39.35
CA SER A 86 -2.73 -6.64 -39.43
C SER A 86 -1.66 -7.67 -39.05
N ASP A 87 -0.45 -7.57 -39.60
CA ASP A 87 0.67 -8.45 -39.24
C ASP A 87 1.03 -8.33 -37.76
N THR A 88 0.99 -7.11 -37.22
CA THR A 88 1.23 -6.84 -35.80
C THR A 88 0.15 -7.49 -34.93
N LEU A 89 -1.12 -7.32 -35.28
CA LEU A 89 -2.24 -7.93 -34.56
C LEU A 89 -2.15 -9.46 -34.61
N ALA A 90 -1.98 -10.04 -35.80
CA ALA A 90 -1.85 -11.49 -35.99
C ALA A 90 -0.66 -12.08 -35.24
N PHE A 91 0.45 -11.33 -35.11
CA PHE A 91 1.58 -11.72 -34.28
C PHE A 91 1.18 -11.83 -32.81
N TYR A 92 0.56 -10.79 -32.24
CA TYR A 92 0.23 -10.76 -30.81
C TYR A 92 -0.95 -11.66 -30.43
N LEU A 93 -1.96 -11.82 -31.29
CA LEU A 93 -3.05 -12.77 -31.08
C LEU A 93 -2.51 -14.21 -30.98
N ARG A 94 -1.64 -14.60 -31.92
CA ARG A 94 -0.97 -15.91 -31.89
C ARG A 94 -0.16 -16.10 -30.61
N ARG A 95 0.45 -15.04 -30.08
CA ARG A 95 1.17 -15.12 -28.81
C ARG A 95 0.25 -15.40 -27.63
N LEU A 96 -0.91 -14.75 -27.55
CA LEU A 96 -1.89 -15.07 -26.52
C LEU A 96 -2.36 -16.53 -26.62
N ASP A 97 -2.63 -17.02 -27.82
CA ASP A 97 -3.07 -18.40 -28.05
C ASP A 97 -1.98 -19.43 -27.67
N GLU A 98 -0.74 -19.22 -28.13
CA GLU A 98 0.40 -20.10 -27.81
C GLU A 98 0.86 -20.00 -26.35
N GLY A 99 0.56 -18.89 -25.68
CA GLY A 99 0.98 -18.58 -24.32
C GLY A 99 0.31 -19.39 -23.22
N GLY A 100 -0.71 -20.20 -23.56
CA GLY A 100 -1.45 -21.02 -22.61
C GLY A 100 -2.26 -20.22 -21.60
N VAL A 101 -2.72 -19.03 -22.02
CA VAL A 101 -3.57 -18.11 -21.23
C VAL A 101 -5.01 -18.04 -21.75
N GLY A 102 -5.35 -18.83 -22.78
CA GLY A 102 -6.68 -18.84 -23.40
C GLY A 102 -7.82 -19.18 -22.43
N ASP A 103 -7.53 -19.94 -21.37
CA ASP A 103 -8.47 -20.33 -20.32
C ASP A 103 -8.74 -19.24 -19.27
N LEU A 104 -7.95 -18.18 -19.23
CA LEU A 104 -8.15 -17.07 -18.30
C LEU A 104 -9.41 -16.29 -18.67
N THR A 105 -10.21 -15.93 -17.67
CA THR A 105 -11.27 -14.93 -17.88
C THR A 105 -10.66 -13.55 -18.10
N LEU A 106 -11.37 -12.65 -18.77
CA LEU A 106 -10.86 -11.28 -18.99
C LEU A 106 -10.57 -10.54 -17.68
N LYS A 107 -11.34 -10.82 -16.63
CA LYS A 107 -11.08 -10.33 -15.28
C LYS A 107 -9.80 -10.88 -14.67
N GLN A 108 -9.51 -12.17 -14.86
CA GLN A 108 -8.25 -12.77 -14.41
C GLN A 108 -7.06 -12.15 -15.17
N LEU A 109 -7.19 -12.02 -16.50
CA LEU A 109 -6.20 -11.35 -17.33
C LEU A 109 -5.92 -9.92 -16.84
N ALA A 110 -6.97 -9.13 -16.57
CA ALA A 110 -6.84 -7.76 -16.08
C ALA A 110 -6.13 -7.71 -14.71
N GLY A 111 -6.42 -8.67 -13.83
CA GLY A 111 -5.75 -8.82 -12.54
C GLY A 111 -4.26 -9.14 -12.66
N GLU A 112 -3.87 -10.03 -13.58
CA GLU A 112 -2.47 -10.36 -13.84
C GLU A 112 -1.70 -9.16 -14.42
N VAL A 113 -2.32 -8.43 -15.36
CA VAL A 113 -1.75 -7.21 -15.95
C VAL A 113 -1.58 -6.11 -14.92
N GLN A 114 -2.54 -5.92 -14.01
CA GLN A 114 -2.42 -4.91 -12.95
C GLN A 114 -1.33 -5.26 -11.92
N ALA A 115 -1.07 -6.55 -11.70
CA ALA A 115 -0.08 -7.01 -10.73
C ALA A 115 1.38 -6.76 -11.16
N VAL A 116 1.62 -6.35 -12.42
CA VAL A 116 2.97 -6.14 -12.95
C VAL A 116 3.66 -4.95 -12.29
N ASP A 117 4.77 -5.24 -11.60
CA ASP A 117 5.66 -4.22 -11.04
C ASP A 117 6.48 -3.51 -12.13
N TRP A 118 6.75 -2.21 -11.95
CA TRP A 118 7.50 -1.41 -12.93
C TRP A 118 8.93 -1.94 -13.15
N ARG A 119 9.55 -2.58 -12.15
CA ARG A 119 10.87 -3.22 -12.31
C ARG A 119 10.80 -4.42 -13.25
N SER A 120 9.70 -5.16 -13.23
CA SER A 120 9.46 -6.27 -14.16
C SER A 120 9.35 -5.74 -15.60
N ARG A 121 8.71 -4.58 -15.79
CA ARG A 121 8.67 -3.89 -17.11
C ARG A 121 10.05 -3.49 -17.62
N LEU A 122 10.96 -3.09 -16.72
CA LEU A 122 12.33 -2.68 -17.10
C LEU A 122 13.30 -3.85 -17.32
N ARG A 123 13.04 -5.00 -16.69
CA ARG A 123 13.86 -6.22 -16.85
C ARG A 123 13.54 -6.93 -18.14
N TRP A 124 12.29 -6.84 -18.58
CA TRP A 124 11.82 -7.50 -19.77
C TRP A 124 12.41 -6.86 -21.03
N ARG A 125 13.04 -7.67 -21.89
CA ARG A 125 13.63 -7.22 -23.16
C ARG A 125 12.92 -7.87 -24.32
N GLN A 126 12.81 -7.12 -25.42
CA GLN A 126 12.16 -7.54 -26.65
C GLN A 126 12.76 -8.84 -27.25
N ASP A 127 14.00 -9.20 -26.90
CA ASP A 127 14.64 -10.45 -27.34
C ASP A 127 14.06 -11.71 -26.66
N ASP A 128 13.32 -11.55 -25.55
CA ASP A 128 12.73 -12.64 -24.76
C ASP A 128 11.44 -13.22 -25.41
N TYR A 129 10.95 -12.63 -26.51
CA TYR A 129 9.82 -13.16 -27.30
C TYR A 129 10.07 -14.58 -27.86
N ARG A 130 11.27 -15.16 -27.76
CA ARG A 130 11.56 -16.47 -28.39
C ARG A 130 10.97 -17.68 -27.66
N ALA A 131 10.51 -17.54 -26.41
CA ALA A 131 9.95 -18.66 -25.64
C ALA A 131 8.40 -18.61 -25.62
N PRO A 132 7.69 -19.60 -26.20
CA PRO A 132 6.22 -19.64 -26.19
C PRO A 132 5.61 -19.78 -24.78
N PHE A 133 6.36 -20.30 -23.80
CA PHE A 133 5.90 -20.49 -22.42
C PHE A 133 5.95 -19.24 -21.52
N ALA A 134 6.45 -18.11 -22.03
CA ALA A 134 6.74 -16.96 -21.19
C ALA A 134 5.47 -16.28 -20.61
N LEU A 135 4.33 -16.30 -21.30
CA LEU A 135 3.20 -15.41 -20.94
C LEU A 135 2.52 -15.78 -19.62
N ARG A 136 2.29 -17.07 -19.35
CA ARG A 136 1.69 -17.51 -18.07
C ARG A 136 2.66 -17.40 -16.89
N THR A 137 3.97 -17.38 -17.15
CA THR A 137 5.00 -17.33 -16.10
C THR A 137 5.62 -15.94 -15.93
N GLU A 138 5.45 -15.04 -16.89
CA GLU A 138 6.01 -13.68 -16.92
C GLU A 138 4.90 -12.65 -17.18
N PRO A 139 4.26 -12.13 -16.11
CA PRO A 139 3.17 -11.15 -16.21
C PRO A 139 3.52 -9.88 -17.00
N ALA A 140 4.80 -9.46 -17.00
CA ALA A 140 5.25 -8.30 -17.79
C ALA A 140 5.19 -8.55 -19.30
N ALA A 141 5.41 -9.78 -19.75
CA ALA A 141 5.26 -10.16 -21.16
C ALA A 141 3.79 -10.14 -21.56
N LEU A 142 2.90 -10.64 -20.69
CA LEU A 142 1.46 -10.65 -20.89
C LEU A 142 0.90 -9.22 -21.01
N GLU A 143 1.30 -8.33 -20.10
CA GLU A 143 0.96 -6.90 -20.17
C GLU A 143 1.38 -6.28 -21.52
N ASP A 144 2.61 -6.50 -21.97
CA ASP A 144 3.07 -5.91 -23.24
C ASP A 144 2.27 -6.43 -24.44
N VAL A 145 2.05 -7.76 -24.52
CA VAL A 145 1.25 -8.37 -25.60
C VAL A 145 -0.15 -7.78 -25.64
N VAL A 146 -0.85 -7.73 -24.50
CA VAL A 146 -2.22 -7.21 -24.43
C VAL A 146 -2.25 -5.71 -24.75
N ARG A 147 -1.28 -4.94 -24.23
CA ARG A 147 -1.16 -3.51 -24.55
C ARG A 147 -0.97 -3.28 -26.05
N LYS A 148 -0.16 -4.10 -26.71
CA LYS A 148 0.09 -3.99 -28.16
C LYS A 148 -1.17 -4.32 -28.97
N ILE A 149 -1.93 -5.33 -28.57
CA ILE A 149 -3.23 -5.64 -29.18
C ILE A 149 -4.17 -4.43 -29.06
N LEU A 150 -4.37 -3.92 -27.84
CA LEU A 150 -5.25 -2.78 -27.62
C LEU A 150 -4.80 -1.53 -28.39
N LEU A 151 -3.50 -1.28 -28.50
CA LEU A 151 -2.98 -0.20 -29.33
C LEU A 151 -3.32 -0.43 -30.82
N THR A 152 -3.10 -1.63 -31.36
CA THR A 152 -3.41 -1.93 -32.75
C THR A 152 -4.90 -1.81 -33.07
N VAL A 153 -5.77 -2.14 -32.11
CA VAL A 153 -7.23 -2.01 -32.27
C VAL A 153 -7.65 -0.53 -32.26
N ASN A 154 -7.13 0.28 -31.33
CA ASN A 154 -7.63 1.63 -31.05
C ASN A 154 -6.81 2.79 -31.66
N LEU A 155 -5.72 2.52 -32.39
CA LEU A 155 -4.96 3.56 -33.08
C LEU A 155 -5.76 4.14 -34.26
N PRO A 156 -5.50 5.40 -34.68
CA PRO A 156 -6.11 5.95 -35.89
C PRO A 156 -5.81 5.07 -37.12
N GLY A 157 -6.86 4.65 -37.83
CA GLY A 157 -6.76 3.67 -38.93
C GLY A 157 -6.45 2.24 -38.46
N GLY A 158 -6.69 1.98 -37.18
CA GLY A 158 -6.65 0.66 -36.55
C GLY A 158 -7.89 -0.18 -36.87
N LEU A 159 -8.01 -1.32 -36.19
CA LEU A 159 -9.07 -2.27 -36.48
C LEU A 159 -10.46 -1.69 -36.21
N ASP A 160 -10.66 -0.93 -35.13
CA ASP A 160 -11.97 -0.39 -34.75
C ASP A 160 -12.53 0.54 -35.83
N ASP A 161 -11.78 1.59 -36.19
CA ASP A 161 -12.14 2.55 -37.24
C ASP A 161 -12.53 1.83 -38.55
N HIS A 162 -11.72 0.86 -38.97
CA HIS A 162 -11.95 0.16 -40.23
C HIS A 162 -13.12 -0.84 -40.17
N LEU A 163 -13.32 -1.46 -39.02
CA LEU A 163 -14.41 -2.40 -38.79
C LEU A 163 -15.75 -1.69 -38.85
N VAL A 164 -15.89 -0.55 -38.16
CA VAL A 164 -17.13 0.24 -38.17
C VAL A 164 -17.50 0.69 -39.59
N ASP A 165 -16.52 1.12 -40.37
CA ASP A 165 -16.72 1.55 -41.76
C ASP A 165 -17.14 0.41 -42.70
N THR A 166 -16.71 -0.82 -42.41
CA THR A 166 -16.87 -1.96 -43.34
C THR A 166 -18.08 -2.83 -43.02
N VAL A 167 -18.27 -3.22 -41.75
CA VAL A 167 -19.35 -4.12 -41.32
C VAL A 167 -20.51 -3.41 -40.63
N GLY A 168 -20.36 -2.10 -40.37
CA GLY A 168 -21.34 -1.29 -39.67
C GLY A 168 -21.22 -1.36 -38.14
N PRO A 169 -21.83 -0.38 -37.43
CA PRO A 169 -21.60 -0.17 -36.00
C PRO A 169 -22.13 -1.30 -35.11
N GLU A 170 -23.26 -1.92 -35.47
CA GLU A 170 -23.86 -2.99 -34.66
C GLU A 170 -22.99 -4.25 -34.64
N ARG A 171 -22.50 -4.67 -35.82
CA ARG A 171 -21.62 -5.84 -35.95
C ARG A 171 -20.24 -5.56 -35.37
N ALA A 172 -19.71 -4.35 -35.57
CA ALA A 172 -18.46 -3.93 -34.95
C ALA A 172 -18.54 -3.99 -33.41
N ALA A 173 -19.64 -3.52 -32.82
CA ALA A 173 -19.85 -3.57 -31.38
C ALA A 173 -19.90 -5.02 -30.84
N GLU A 174 -20.55 -5.95 -31.54
CA GLU A 174 -20.58 -7.37 -31.16
C GLU A 174 -19.17 -7.99 -31.15
N LEU A 175 -18.37 -7.71 -32.20
CA LEU A 175 -17.03 -8.27 -32.34
C LEU A 175 -16.01 -7.65 -31.37
N LEU A 176 -16.22 -6.38 -31.00
CA LEU A 176 -15.36 -5.65 -30.07
C LEU A 176 -15.82 -5.77 -28.61
N ASP A 177 -16.95 -6.42 -28.32
CA ASP A 177 -17.48 -6.55 -26.96
C ASP A 177 -16.43 -7.12 -25.96
N PRO A 178 -15.68 -8.20 -26.27
CA PRO A 178 -14.63 -8.68 -25.37
C PRO A 178 -13.52 -7.66 -25.11
N VAL A 179 -13.20 -6.79 -26.09
CA VAL A 179 -12.20 -5.72 -25.92
C VAL A 179 -12.72 -4.66 -24.96
N VAL A 180 -13.99 -4.27 -25.11
CA VAL A 180 -14.67 -3.32 -24.23
C VAL A 180 -14.74 -3.87 -22.82
N GLN A 181 -15.17 -5.11 -22.63
CA GLN A 181 -15.25 -5.74 -21.32
C GLN A 181 -13.88 -5.85 -20.64
N TYR A 182 -12.83 -6.22 -21.39
CA TYR A 182 -11.47 -6.22 -20.85
C TYR A 182 -11.04 -4.82 -20.38
N HIS A 183 -11.38 -3.77 -21.13
CA HIS A 183 -11.09 -2.39 -20.75
C HIS A 183 -11.86 -1.97 -19.48
N GLU A 184 -13.14 -2.34 -19.38
CA GLU A 184 -13.96 -2.09 -18.20
C GLU A 184 -13.39 -2.78 -16.95
N GLU A 185 -12.95 -4.03 -17.05
CA GLU A 185 -12.31 -4.74 -15.94
C GLU A 185 -11.01 -4.06 -15.49
N LEU A 186 -10.16 -3.61 -16.42
CA LEU A 186 -8.97 -2.81 -16.10
C LEU A 186 -9.33 -1.48 -15.41
N LEU A 187 -10.38 -0.80 -15.87
CA LEU A 187 -10.86 0.43 -15.25
C LEU A 187 -11.39 0.18 -13.84
N HIS A 188 -12.17 -0.88 -13.62
CA HIS A 188 -12.68 -1.24 -12.30
C HIS A 188 -11.54 -1.54 -11.32
N LEU A 189 -10.55 -2.33 -11.76
CA LEU A 189 -9.38 -2.68 -10.98
C LEU A 189 -8.50 -1.46 -10.66
N SER A 190 -8.23 -0.60 -11.64
CA SER A 190 -7.44 0.61 -11.44
C SER A 190 -8.15 1.65 -10.57
N LEU A 191 -9.48 1.75 -10.67
CA LEU A 191 -10.30 2.56 -9.78
C LEU A 191 -10.23 2.03 -8.35
N ALA A 192 -10.40 0.72 -8.15
CA ALA A 192 -10.30 0.10 -6.83
C ALA A 192 -8.93 0.35 -6.18
N GLU A 193 -7.84 0.19 -6.94
CA GLU A 193 -6.49 0.48 -6.46
C GLU A 193 -6.30 1.97 -6.14
N SER A 194 -6.80 2.86 -6.99
CA SER A 194 -6.72 4.31 -6.78
C SER A 194 -7.49 4.77 -5.55
N LEU A 195 -8.70 4.22 -5.34
CA LEU A 195 -9.51 4.49 -4.15
C LEU A 195 -8.82 3.98 -2.88
N GLU A 196 -8.20 2.81 -2.93
CA GLU A 196 -7.46 2.25 -1.80
C GLU A 196 -6.17 3.05 -1.51
N LYS A 197 -5.44 3.50 -2.54
CA LYS A 197 -4.32 4.45 -2.39
C LYS A 197 -4.79 5.74 -1.73
N LEU A 198 -5.86 6.34 -2.25
CA LEU A 198 -6.45 7.58 -1.72
C LEU A 198 -6.84 7.41 -0.25
N ARG A 199 -7.48 6.28 0.10
CA ARG A 199 -7.85 5.96 1.48
C ARG A 199 -6.62 5.90 2.40
N ARG A 200 -5.51 5.30 1.98
CA ARG A 200 -4.27 5.28 2.77
C ARG A 200 -3.65 6.67 2.90
N TYR A 201 -3.64 7.47 1.84
CA TYR A 201 -3.22 8.87 1.91
C TYR A 201 -4.09 9.68 2.87
N GLN A 202 -5.41 9.46 2.86
CA GLN A 202 -6.33 10.11 3.79
C GLN A 202 -6.09 9.69 5.25
N ILE A 203 -5.74 8.43 5.51
CA ILE A 203 -5.35 7.98 6.85
C ILE A 203 -4.00 8.61 7.27
N LYS A 204 -3.04 8.74 6.34
CA LYS A 204 -1.69 9.27 6.61
C LYS A 204 -1.63 10.79 6.81
N TYR A 205 -2.31 11.53 5.94
CA TYR A 205 -2.20 12.99 5.83
C TYR A 205 -3.54 13.73 5.98
N GLY A 206 -4.64 13.01 6.18
CA GLY A 206 -5.95 13.62 6.33
C GLY A 206 -6.16 14.32 7.68
N PRO A 207 -7.34 14.91 7.91
CA PRO A 207 -7.61 15.76 9.08
C PRO A 207 -7.44 15.08 10.44
N GLY A 208 -7.69 13.77 10.53
CA GLY A 208 -7.46 12.99 11.76
C GLY A 208 -6.26 12.07 11.67
N SER A 209 -5.27 12.41 10.85
CA SER A 209 -3.91 11.88 10.98
C SER A 209 -3.21 12.61 12.13
N ALA A 210 -2.21 11.96 12.72
CA ALA A 210 -1.35 12.65 13.68
C ALA A 210 -0.50 13.68 12.91
N ARG A 211 -0.58 14.96 13.27
CA ARG A 211 0.17 15.99 12.56
C ARG A 211 1.63 15.86 12.92
N LEU A 212 2.49 15.98 11.90
CA LEU A 212 3.92 16.04 12.12
C LEU A 212 4.32 17.45 12.50
N ASN A 213 5.23 17.56 13.44
CA ASN A 213 5.92 18.82 13.68
C ASN A 213 7.05 19.04 12.67
N VAL A 214 7.68 20.21 12.75
CA VAL A 214 8.77 20.59 11.84
C VAL A 214 9.93 19.59 11.91
N ALA A 215 10.32 19.15 13.11
CA ALA A 215 11.44 18.21 13.28
C ALA A 215 11.08 16.80 12.76
N GLU A 216 9.89 16.30 13.06
CA GLU A 216 9.33 15.05 12.53
C GLU A 216 9.22 15.09 11.01
N THR A 217 8.89 16.25 10.44
CA THR A 217 8.84 16.47 8.98
C THR A 217 10.23 16.32 8.37
N PHE A 218 11.26 16.96 8.94
CA PHE A 218 12.64 16.82 8.47
C PHE A 218 13.16 15.38 8.61
N LEU A 219 12.89 14.72 9.74
CA LEU A 219 13.28 13.33 9.95
C LEU A 219 12.56 12.39 8.98
N SER A 220 11.28 12.62 8.73
CA SER A 220 10.49 11.82 7.79
C SER A 220 10.95 12.04 6.35
N TYR A 221 11.26 13.28 5.96
CA TYR A 221 11.83 13.60 4.66
C TYR A 221 13.21 12.96 4.47
N GLY A 222 14.09 13.13 5.46
CA GLY A 222 15.41 12.52 5.48
C GLY A 222 15.40 11.00 5.71
N SER A 223 14.25 10.35 5.86
CA SER A 223 14.17 8.88 5.94
C SER A 223 13.43 8.27 4.76
N GLN A 224 13.09 9.04 3.73
CA GLN A 224 12.38 8.53 2.56
C GLN A 224 13.10 7.37 1.86
N TRP A 225 14.43 7.32 1.94
CA TRP A 225 15.25 6.22 1.40
C TRP A 225 15.19 4.94 2.23
N ILE A 226 14.70 5.00 3.48
CA ILE A 226 14.54 3.84 4.36
C ILE A 226 13.27 3.09 3.94
N PRO A 227 13.35 1.78 3.67
CA PRO A 227 12.18 0.99 3.29
C PRO A 227 10.99 1.19 4.24
N GLY A 228 9.88 1.63 3.68
CA GLY A 228 8.61 1.83 4.40
C GLY A 228 8.39 3.23 5.00
N PHE A 229 9.36 4.14 4.98
CA PHE A 229 9.17 5.54 5.38
C PHE A 229 8.75 6.42 4.18
N GLY A 230 9.38 6.23 3.03
CA GLY A 230 9.01 6.89 1.78
C GLY A 230 7.84 6.22 1.04
N PRO A 231 7.29 6.86 0.01
CA PRO A 231 6.40 6.20 -0.93
C PRO A 231 7.08 4.97 -1.55
N ASN A 232 6.30 3.91 -1.80
CA ASN A 232 6.81 2.81 -2.59
C ASN A 232 6.79 3.18 -4.08
N GLU A 233 7.32 2.28 -4.90
CA GLU A 233 7.53 2.53 -6.32
C GLU A 233 6.23 2.62 -7.13
N ASN A 234 5.15 2.01 -6.61
CA ASN A 234 3.80 2.10 -7.17
C ASN A 234 3.03 3.33 -6.64
N GLY A 235 3.73 4.27 -5.99
CA GLY A 235 3.19 5.52 -5.47
C GLY A 235 2.36 5.37 -4.19
N TRP A 236 2.41 4.23 -3.52
CA TRP A 236 1.71 4.02 -2.24
C TRP A 236 2.43 4.73 -1.10
N PRO A 237 1.71 5.28 -0.11
CA PRO A 237 2.35 5.90 1.04
C PRO A 237 3.08 4.84 1.89
N GLY A 238 4.29 5.18 2.34
CA GLY A 238 5.03 4.36 3.31
C GLY A 238 4.27 4.19 4.63
N PRO A 239 4.25 2.99 5.24
CA PRO A 239 3.56 2.74 6.50
C PRO A 239 4.19 3.41 7.72
N PHE A 240 5.44 3.88 7.66
CA PHE A 240 6.19 4.37 8.82
C PHE A 240 6.47 5.87 8.78
N GLU A 241 6.57 6.45 9.97
CA GLU A 241 7.03 7.81 10.22
C GLU A 241 7.80 7.90 11.55
N TRP A 242 8.65 8.91 11.67
CA TRP A 242 9.30 9.21 12.93
C TRP A 242 8.34 9.93 13.88
N VAL A 243 8.44 9.60 15.16
CA VAL A 243 7.85 10.38 16.24
C VAL A 243 8.98 11.05 16.98
N LEU A 244 8.91 12.36 17.11
CA LEU A 244 9.83 13.16 17.90
C LEU A 244 9.03 14.30 18.49
N GLY A 245 8.82 14.32 19.80
CA GLY A 245 7.97 15.33 20.40
C GLY A 245 8.31 15.67 21.84
N TYR A 246 7.66 16.71 22.32
CA TYR A 246 7.67 17.10 23.72
C TYR A 246 6.24 17.07 24.24
N ASN A 247 5.97 16.21 25.22
CA ASN A 247 4.66 16.11 25.86
C ASN A 247 4.76 16.78 27.23
N SER A 248 4.00 17.86 27.47
CA SER A 248 4.02 18.60 28.74
C SER A 248 2.96 18.13 29.74
N THR A 249 2.07 17.21 29.34
CA THR A 249 0.84 16.88 30.07
C THR A 249 0.64 15.37 30.24
N LEU A 250 1.71 14.63 30.51
CA LEU A 250 1.58 13.24 30.92
C LEU A 250 0.99 13.20 32.33
N VAL A 251 -0.22 12.65 32.46
CA VAL A 251 -0.84 12.45 33.78
C VAL A 251 -0.22 11.19 34.39
N THR A 252 0.48 11.38 35.50
CA THR A 252 1.18 10.35 36.27
C THR A 252 0.52 10.18 37.64
N THR A 253 0.48 8.95 38.16
CA THR A 253 0.04 8.67 39.52
C THR A 253 1.27 8.36 40.40
N GLN A 254 1.55 9.21 41.39
CA GLN A 254 2.62 8.98 42.37
C GLN A 254 2.04 9.19 43.76
N ASP A 255 2.27 8.25 44.68
CA ASP A 255 1.78 8.31 46.07
C ASP A 255 0.27 8.62 46.19
N GLU A 256 -0.54 7.99 45.34
CA GLU A 256 -2.01 8.20 45.25
C GLU A 256 -2.44 9.60 44.75
N GLU A 257 -1.50 10.47 44.37
CA GLU A 257 -1.76 11.78 43.80
C GLU A 257 -1.60 11.81 42.27
N LEU A 258 -2.50 12.55 41.59
CA LEU A 258 -2.41 12.84 40.17
C LEU A 258 -1.50 14.04 39.94
N THR A 259 -0.42 13.82 39.18
CA THR A 259 0.58 14.84 38.87
C THR A 259 0.79 14.95 37.37
N LEU A 260 1.26 16.12 36.92
CA LEU A 260 1.63 16.32 35.52
C LEU A 260 3.14 16.21 35.37
N THR A 261 3.56 15.38 34.44
CA THR A 261 4.96 15.20 34.06
C THR A 261 5.15 15.59 32.62
N SER A 262 6.29 16.21 32.33
CA SER A 262 6.69 16.49 30.97
C SER A 262 7.85 15.60 30.52
N ALA A 263 7.81 15.16 29.27
CA ALA A 263 8.77 14.24 28.70
C ALA A 263 9.07 14.57 27.23
N ALA A 264 10.32 14.36 26.85
CA ALA A 264 10.73 14.27 25.46
C ALA A 264 10.56 12.83 24.97
N GLN A 265 10.04 12.63 23.76
CA GLN A 265 9.77 11.32 23.19
C GLN A 265 10.40 11.16 21.82
N ILE A 266 10.92 9.97 21.53
CA ILE A 266 11.42 9.57 20.21
C ILE A 266 10.98 8.15 19.89
N GLY A 267 10.47 7.91 18.68
CA GLY A 267 9.94 6.61 18.30
C GLY A 267 9.56 6.49 16.84
N ILE A 268 8.82 5.43 16.54
CA ILE A 268 8.33 5.12 15.19
C ILE A 268 6.81 4.98 15.27
N ARG A 269 6.11 5.62 14.34
CA ARG A 269 4.68 5.47 14.09
C ARG A 269 4.48 4.54 12.91
N ARG A 270 3.55 3.60 13.03
CA ARG A 270 3.03 2.76 11.96
C ARG A 270 1.55 3.05 11.72
N TYR A 271 1.19 3.34 10.49
CA TYR A 271 -0.21 3.50 10.10
C TYR A 271 -0.90 2.15 9.88
N VAL A 272 -2.15 2.06 10.31
CA VAL A 272 -2.94 0.82 10.25
C VAL A 272 -3.87 0.90 9.03
N TRP A 273 -3.44 0.31 7.92
CA TRP A 273 -4.18 0.41 6.65
C TRP A 273 -5.41 -0.49 6.53
N SER A 274 -5.55 -1.61 7.25
CA SER A 274 -6.60 -2.63 6.98
C SER A 274 -8.01 -2.06 6.64
N PRO A 275 -8.80 -2.65 5.72
CA PRO A 275 -10.10 -2.10 5.37
C PRO A 275 -11.14 -2.18 6.50
N ARG A 276 -11.20 -3.25 7.30
CA ARG A 276 -12.26 -3.47 8.30
C ARG A 276 -11.82 -4.39 9.45
N TRP A 277 -12.24 -4.08 10.68
CA TRP A 277 -12.34 -5.05 11.77
C TRP A 277 -13.82 -5.41 11.94
N PRO A 278 -14.19 -6.67 12.24
CA PRO A 278 -15.59 -7.06 12.38
C PRO A 278 -16.26 -6.41 13.61
N GLY A 279 -17.47 -5.86 13.42
CA GLY A 279 -18.35 -5.38 14.49
C GLY A 279 -17.91 -4.11 15.22
N ILE A 280 -18.24 -4.02 16.51
CA ILE A 280 -18.01 -2.84 17.37
C ILE A 280 -16.53 -2.46 17.53
N THR A 281 -15.64 -3.41 17.23
CA THR A 281 -14.18 -3.23 17.31
C THR A 281 -13.66 -2.19 16.28
N ASN A 282 -14.45 -1.87 15.26
CA ASN A 282 -14.11 -0.80 14.31
C ASN A 282 -14.16 0.61 14.95
N LEU A 283 -14.91 0.81 16.05
CA LEU A 283 -15.00 2.09 16.77
C LEU A 283 -13.74 2.41 17.59
N ILE A 284 -13.04 1.39 18.09
CA ILE A 284 -11.82 1.54 18.91
C ILE A 284 -10.54 1.45 18.10
N ARG A 285 -10.66 1.35 16.77
CA ARG A 285 -9.52 1.08 15.90
C ARG A 285 -8.65 2.33 15.74
N PRO A 286 -7.34 2.23 16.03
CA PRO A 286 -6.45 3.35 15.83
C PRO A 286 -6.10 3.48 14.35
N ARG A 287 -6.00 4.72 13.86
CA ARG A 287 -5.46 5.01 12.52
C ARG A 287 -3.95 4.78 12.45
N SER A 288 -3.27 4.93 13.58
CA SER A 288 -1.84 4.68 13.71
C SER A 288 -1.50 4.19 15.12
N ILE A 289 -0.42 3.43 15.21
CA ILE A 289 0.18 2.98 16.46
C ILE A 289 1.59 3.54 16.49
N ALA A 290 2.03 4.13 17.59
CA ALA A 290 3.41 4.56 17.74
C ALA A 290 4.06 3.94 18.96
N VAL A 291 5.35 3.62 18.86
CA VAL A 291 6.14 3.09 19.96
C VAL A 291 7.48 3.77 20.01
N GLY A 292 8.01 3.97 21.19
CA GLY A 292 9.29 4.63 21.33
C GLY A 292 9.81 4.72 22.75
N GLY A 293 10.94 5.41 22.87
CA GLY A 293 11.52 5.78 24.15
C GLY A 293 11.08 7.18 24.54
N LEU A 294 11.07 7.43 25.85
CA LEU A 294 10.86 8.76 26.40
C LEU A 294 11.82 9.05 27.54
N VAL A 295 12.08 10.33 27.74
CA VAL A 295 12.94 10.87 28.79
C VAL A 295 12.16 11.93 29.53
N ALA A 296 12.08 11.82 30.85
CA ALA A 296 11.47 12.82 31.73
C ALA A 296 12.47 13.27 32.81
N GLY A 297 12.16 14.35 33.51
CA GLY A 297 12.92 14.75 34.70
C GLY A 297 12.79 13.73 35.83
N GLU A 298 13.72 13.77 36.78
CA GLU A 298 13.70 12.94 38.00
C GLU A 298 12.39 13.09 38.79
N LYS A 299 11.87 14.32 38.89
CA LYS A 299 10.60 14.63 39.58
C LYS A 299 9.49 14.96 38.58
N ASN A 300 8.24 14.75 39.00
CA ASN A 300 7.08 15.18 38.22
C ASN A 300 7.08 16.72 38.13
N GLY A 301 6.83 17.26 36.93
CA GLY A 301 6.98 18.69 36.65
C GLY A 301 7.58 19.00 35.28
N PRO A 302 8.06 20.24 35.06
CA PRO A 302 8.65 20.66 33.80
C PRO A 302 9.96 19.93 33.51
N PHE A 303 10.23 19.69 32.23
CA PHE A 303 11.32 18.84 31.80
C PHE A 303 12.64 19.54 32.01
N ILE A 304 13.52 18.87 32.74
CA ILE A 304 14.90 19.30 32.94
C ILE A 304 15.76 18.48 31.98
N TRP A 305 16.60 19.17 31.22
CA TRP A 305 17.44 18.55 30.19
C TRP A 305 18.32 17.42 30.77
N PRO A 306 18.40 16.25 30.12
CA PRO A 306 19.11 15.06 30.63
C PRO A 306 20.62 15.23 30.82
N GLY A 307 21.23 16.22 30.17
CA GLY A 307 22.63 16.58 30.39
C GLY A 307 22.93 17.14 31.79
N ARG A 308 21.92 17.38 32.63
CA ARG A 308 22.09 17.83 34.03
C ARG A 308 22.14 16.70 35.07
N GLY A 309 21.96 15.44 34.65
CA GLY A 309 22.14 14.26 35.53
C GLY A 309 20.86 13.72 36.17
N ASP A 310 19.74 14.44 36.08
CA ASP A 310 18.50 14.13 36.80
C ASP A 310 17.38 13.72 35.81
N SER A 311 17.38 12.47 35.35
CA SER A 311 16.40 11.99 34.36
C SER A 311 15.92 10.57 34.57
N ARG A 312 14.63 10.37 34.27
CA ARG A 312 13.96 9.09 34.18
C ARG A 312 13.82 8.69 32.71
N TYR A 313 13.98 7.40 32.45
CA TYR A 313 13.91 6.84 31.10
C TYR A 313 12.77 5.85 31.03
N GLY A 314 12.08 5.83 29.90
CA GLY A 314 10.86 5.08 29.74
C GLY A 314 10.56 4.68 28.33
N GLY A 315 9.42 4.01 28.17
CA GLY A 315 8.85 3.65 26.88
C GLY A 315 7.42 4.16 26.76
N PHE A 316 6.99 4.44 25.54
CA PHE A 316 5.60 4.80 25.26
C PHE A 316 5.00 3.90 24.18
N LEU A 317 3.67 3.79 24.25
CA LEU A 317 2.80 3.22 23.23
C LEU A 317 1.66 4.22 22.99
N VAL A 318 1.53 4.69 21.75
CA VAL A 318 0.36 5.45 21.30
C VAL A 318 -0.57 4.52 20.55
N TRP A 319 -1.83 4.47 21.00
CA TRP A 319 -2.93 3.77 20.36
C TRP A 319 -4.00 4.79 19.96
N GLY A 320 -3.95 5.25 18.71
CA GLY A 320 -4.87 6.28 18.22
C GLY A 320 -4.61 7.61 18.95
N PRO A 321 -5.59 8.19 19.68
CA PRO A 321 -5.39 9.43 20.41
C PRO A 321 -4.87 9.22 21.84
N ILE A 322 -4.71 7.97 22.31
CA ILE A 322 -4.31 7.66 23.68
C ILE A 322 -2.83 7.26 23.67
N GLN A 323 -2.05 7.87 24.57
CA GLN A 323 -0.65 7.53 24.83
C GLN A 323 -0.54 6.90 26.21
N PHE A 324 0.02 5.70 26.26
CA PHE A 324 0.47 5.02 27.47
C PHE A 324 1.98 5.18 27.58
N ALA A 325 2.47 5.47 28.76
CA ALA A 325 3.89 5.60 29.03
C ALA A 325 4.26 4.91 30.34
N TYR A 326 5.47 4.36 30.38
CA TYR A 326 6.09 3.84 31.58
C TYR A 326 7.43 4.55 31.77
N LEU A 327 7.59 5.21 32.91
CA LEU A 327 8.81 5.87 33.35
C LEU A 327 9.50 4.99 34.38
N GLY A 328 10.70 4.51 34.07
CA GLY A 328 11.57 3.81 35.01
C GLY A 328 12.49 4.76 35.77
N GLY A 329 12.94 4.33 36.94
CA GLY A 329 13.76 5.10 37.86
C GLY A 329 13.67 4.50 39.27
N ASP A 330 14.09 5.25 40.27
CA ASP A 330 13.93 4.85 41.68
C ASP A 330 12.44 4.81 42.08
N ASP A 331 11.63 5.69 41.47
CA ASP A 331 10.16 5.70 41.57
C ASP A 331 9.52 5.42 40.19
N PRO A 332 9.20 4.15 39.85
CA PRO A 332 8.59 3.81 38.57
C PRO A 332 7.14 4.30 38.51
N THR A 333 6.74 4.86 37.37
CA THR A 333 5.39 5.45 37.22
C THR A 333 4.78 5.10 35.86
N VAL A 334 3.48 4.78 35.88
CA VAL A 334 2.67 4.66 34.66
C VAL A 334 1.99 5.99 34.40
N ALA A 335 2.03 6.43 33.15
CA ALA A 335 1.38 7.65 32.71
C ALA A 335 0.41 7.38 31.57
N ILE A 336 -0.69 8.14 31.55
CA ILE A 336 -1.63 8.15 30.44
C ILE A 336 -1.78 9.60 29.98
N ALA A 337 -1.71 9.83 28.67
CA ALA A 337 -2.02 11.10 28.07
C ALA A 337 -3.00 10.93 26.92
N HIS A 338 -3.81 11.96 26.71
CA HIS A 338 -4.55 12.12 25.46
C HIS A 338 -3.73 13.04 24.56
N THR A 339 -3.38 12.59 23.36
CA THR A 339 -2.60 13.37 22.40
C THR A 339 -3.50 14.42 21.77
N ILE A 340 -3.56 15.61 22.38
CA ILE A 340 -4.23 16.78 21.79
C ILE A 340 -3.15 17.72 21.27
N GLN A 341 -2.99 17.79 19.94
CA GLN A 341 -2.23 18.88 19.31
C GLN A 341 -3.11 20.12 19.29
N LEU A 342 -2.91 21.01 20.26
CA LEU A 342 -3.65 22.27 20.37
C LEU A 342 -3.31 23.26 19.25
N ILE A 343 -2.10 23.18 18.67
CA ILE A 343 -1.67 24.02 17.55
C ILE A 343 -1.00 23.14 16.49
N PRO A 344 -1.59 23.01 15.28
CA PRO A 344 -0.94 22.32 14.17
C PRO A 344 0.38 23.02 13.81
N GLY A 345 1.48 22.26 13.75
CA GLY A 345 2.78 22.75 13.25
C GLY A 345 3.65 23.50 14.25
N LEU A 346 3.26 23.62 15.52
CA LEU A 346 4.01 24.38 16.53
C LEU A 346 4.85 23.51 17.49
N PHE A 347 4.54 22.22 17.61
CA PHE A 347 5.31 21.26 18.42
C PHE A 347 5.25 19.86 17.90
#